data_AF-A0A645FSM6-F1
#
_entry.id   AF-A0A645FSM6-F1
#
_cell.length_a   1.000
_cell.length_b   1.000
_cell.length_c   1.000
_cell.angle_alpha   90.00
_cell.angle_beta   90.00
_cell.angle_gamma   90.00
#
_symmetry.space_group_name_H-M   'P 1'
#
loop_
_entity.id
_entity.type
_entity.pdbx_description
1 polymer ?
#
loop_
_entity_poly.entity_id
_entity_poly.type
_entity_poly.pdbx_seq_one_letter_code
_entity_poly.pdbx_strand_id
1 'polypeptide(L)'
;MVWTIFNGLKKEPDALADEVDQAVPKPLTLKKALLFLVFGLLFLILSSRILVWGAVEIAQLFGVSDLVIGLTIVAVGTSLPELASSILAAKKGEHDIAMGNVIGSNLFNSTAVVGVAGAIKPFTIDDLVLRRDMLVMTLLTISLFIIGYGFRKNRQGRVNRFEGTGLLIVYAIYTIILIRTA
;
A
#
# COMPACT_ATOMS: atom_id res chain seq x y z
N MET A 1 -13.74 9.50 7.10
CA MET A 1 -13.18 10.86 6.86
C MET A 1 -13.67 11.83 7.93
N VAL A 2 -14.96 12.19 7.96
CA VAL A 2 -15.53 13.13 8.96
C VAL A 2 -15.27 12.67 10.41
N TRP A 3 -15.55 11.43 10.76
CA TRP A 3 -15.30 10.89 12.10
C TRP A 3 -13.81 10.92 12.51
N THR A 4 -12.91 10.63 11.57
CA THR A 4 -11.45 10.68 11.78
C THR A 4 -10.97 12.11 12.00
N ILE A 5 -11.48 13.07 11.23
CA ILE A 5 -11.21 14.50 11.38
C ILE A 5 -11.73 15.00 12.74
N PHE A 6 -12.97 14.63 13.10
CA PHE A 6 -13.55 14.99 14.40
C PHE A 6 -12.80 14.39 15.59
N ASN A 7 -12.28 13.17 15.47
CA ASN A 7 -11.46 12.56 16.52
C ASN A 7 -10.05 13.15 16.58
N GLY A 8 -9.46 13.51 15.43
CA GLY A 8 -8.16 14.20 15.37
C GLY A 8 -8.21 15.59 15.99
N LEU A 9 -9.32 16.32 15.80
CA LEU A 9 -9.54 17.63 16.44
C LEU A 9 -9.76 17.56 17.96
N LYS A 10 -10.04 16.37 18.52
CA LYS A 10 -10.38 16.18 19.95
C LYS A 10 -9.24 15.61 20.79
N LYS A 11 -8.14 15.15 20.20
CA LYS A 11 -6.99 14.57 20.91
C LYS A 11 -5.75 15.44 20.72
N GLU A 12 -5.28 16.07 21.78
CA GLU A 12 -3.86 16.38 21.98
C GLU A 12 -3.34 15.48 23.12
N PRO A 13 -2.11 14.93 23.05
CA PRO A 13 -1.00 15.27 22.16
C PRO A 13 -1.01 14.46 20.86
N ASP A 14 -0.49 15.06 19.79
CA ASP A 14 -0.28 14.40 18.51
C ASP A 14 0.85 13.37 18.66
N ALA A 15 0.49 12.10 18.79
CA ALA A 15 1.45 11.00 18.88
C ALA A 15 2.44 10.99 17.69
N LEU A 16 2.03 11.53 16.53
CA LEU A 16 2.91 11.70 15.38
C LEU A 16 3.90 12.85 15.58
N ALA A 17 3.51 13.93 16.27
CA ALA A 17 4.41 15.04 16.56
C ALA A 17 5.56 14.59 17.49
N ASP A 18 5.25 13.82 18.54
CA ASP A 18 6.25 13.26 19.45
C ASP A 18 7.18 12.25 18.73
N GLU A 19 6.67 11.44 17.79
CA GLU A 19 7.48 10.55 16.95
C GLU A 19 8.38 11.32 15.97
N VAL A 20 7.85 12.39 15.35
CA VAL A 20 8.61 13.24 14.41
C VAL A 20 9.73 14.00 15.13
N ASP A 21 9.48 14.52 16.33
CA ASP A 21 10.48 15.21 17.14
C ASP A 21 11.61 14.26 17.59
N GLN A 22 11.32 12.98 17.83
CA GLN A 22 12.33 11.96 18.10
C GLN A 22 13.10 11.52 16.84
N ALA A 23 12.43 11.43 15.70
CA ALA A 23 13.03 11.00 14.44
C ALA A 23 13.90 12.08 13.76
N VAL A 24 13.65 13.36 14.07
CA VAL A 24 14.37 14.51 13.48
C VAL A 24 15.11 15.28 14.59
N PRO A 25 16.33 14.87 14.96
CA PRO A 25 17.06 15.42 16.12
C PRO A 25 17.45 16.91 16.00
N LYS A 26 17.19 17.56 14.85
CA LYS A 26 17.35 19.01 14.65
C LYS A 26 16.24 19.52 13.76
N PRO A 27 15.49 20.57 14.16
CA PRO A 27 14.44 21.14 13.31
C PRO A 27 15.06 21.62 11.99
N LEU A 28 14.67 20.95 10.90
CA LEU A 28 15.04 21.34 9.55
C LEU A 28 14.26 22.62 9.20
N THR A 29 14.91 23.54 8.50
CA THR A 29 14.16 24.65 7.90
C THR A 29 13.16 24.08 6.89
N LEU A 30 11.96 24.66 6.80
CA LEU A 30 10.88 24.20 5.91
C LEU A 30 11.38 23.99 4.47
N LYS A 31 12.24 24.90 3.98
CA LYS A 31 12.87 24.78 2.66
C LYS A 31 13.69 23.49 2.49
N LYS A 32 14.50 23.13 3.50
CA LYS A 32 15.30 21.91 3.47
C LYS A 32 14.43 20.65 3.56
N ALA A 33 13.40 20.67 4.41
CA ALA A 33 12.45 19.56 4.53
C ALA A 33 11.71 19.30 3.21
N LEU A 34 11.17 20.36 2.58
CA LEU A 34 10.52 20.27 1.27
C LEU A 34 11.49 19.78 0.19
N LEU A 35 12.74 20.26 0.21
CA LEU A 35 13.76 19.82 -0.74
C LEU A 35 14.02 18.32 -0.59
N PHE A 36 14.27 17.82 0.62
CA PHE A 36 14.47 16.38 0.86
C PHE A 36 13.24 15.54 0.51
N LEU A 37 12.04 16.03 0.79
CA LEU A 37 10.80 15.37 0.42
C LEU A 37 10.68 15.21 -1.11
N VAL A 38 10.91 16.29 -1.86
CA VAL A 38 10.80 16.27 -3.33
C VAL A 38 11.87 15.37 -3.94
N PHE A 39 13.13 15.52 -3.54
CA PHE A 39 14.20 14.67 -4.07
C PHE A 39 14.01 13.20 -3.68
N GLY A 40 13.66 12.91 -2.42
CA GLY A 40 13.38 11.56 -1.96
C GLY A 40 12.25 10.91 -2.75
N LEU A 41 11.15 11.63 -2.97
CA LEU A 41 10.02 11.15 -3.77
C LEU A 41 10.43 10.90 -5.23
N LEU A 42 11.18 11.82 -5.85
CA LEU A 42 11.66 11.66 -7.22
C LEU A 42 12.57 10.43 -7.37
N PHE A 43 13.53 10.23 -6.47
CA PHE A 43 14.41 9.06 -6.47
C PHE A 43 13.63 7.76 -6.26
N LEU A 44 12.64 7.77 -5.37
CA LEU A 44 11.80 6.61 -5.11
C LEU A 44 10.97 6.22 -6.35
N ILE A 45 10.36 7.19 -7.02
CA ILE A 45 9.61 6.96 -8.26
C ILE A 45 10.55 6.48 -9.38
N LEU A 46 11.68 7.16 -9.59
CA LEU A 46 12.61 6.82 -10.66
C LEU A 46 13.21 5.42 -10.48
N SER A 47 13.63 5.09 -9.26
CA SER A 47 14.18 3.76 -8.94
C SER A 47 13.16 2.65 -9.16
N SER A 48 11.90 2.86 -8.75
CA SER A 48 10.82 1.90 -9.01
C SER A 48 10.59 1.67 -10.51
N ARG A 49 10.59 2.73 -11.33
CA ARG A 49 10.40 2.62 -12.78
C ARG A 49 11.53 1.86 -13.47
N ILE A 50 12.77 2.18 -13.12
CA ILE A 50 13.95 1.49 -13.67
C ILE A 50 13.89 -0.01 -13.31
N LEU A 51 13.53 -0.33 -12.07
CA LEU A 51 13.39 -1.72 -11.62
C LEU A 51 12.30 -2.47 -12.41
N VAL A 52 11.14 -1.84 -12.64
CA VAL A 52 10.04 -2.44 -13.42
C VAL A 52 10.46 -2.65 -14.87
N TRP A 53 11.08 -1.67 -15.52
CA TRP A 53 11.54 -1.81 -16.91
C TRP A 53 12.57 -2.92 -17.06
N GLY A 54 13.57 -2.97 -16.19
CA GLY A 54 14.54 -4.06 -16.20
C GLY A 54 13.90 -5.43 -15.97
N ALA A 55 12.94 -5.53 -15.04
CA ALA A 55 12.21 -6.77 -14.79
C ALA A 55 11.35 -7.21 -15.99
N VAL A 56 10.70 -6.25 -16.67
CA VAL A 56 9.90 -6.50 -17.88
C VAL A 56 10.79 -7.01 -19.02
N GLU A 57 11.92 -6.34 -19.30
CA GLU A 57 12.85 -6.77 -20.36
C GLU A 57 13.39 -8.17 -20.09
N ILE A 58 13.79 -8.46 -18.85
CA ILE A 58 14.24 -9.79 -18.44
C ILE A 58 13.12 -10.82 -18.67
N ALA A 59 11.90 -10.55 -18.22
CA ALA A 59 10.79 -11.48 -18.38
C ALA A 59 10.46 -11.77 -19.86
N GLN A 60 10.52 -10.76 -20.73
CA GLN A 60 10.35 -10.92 -22.18
C GLN A 60 11.47 -11.78 -22.78
N LEU A 61 12.73 -11.60 -22.36
CA LEU A 61 13.85 -12.44 -22.79
C LEU A 61 13.69 -13.91 -22.37
N PHE A 62 13.03 -14.16 -21.23
CA PHE A 62 12.67 -15.50 -20.77
C PHE A 62 11.39 -16.07 -21.43
N GLY A 63 10.79 -15.35 -22.38
CA GLY A 63 9.60 -15.79 -23.11
C GLY A 63 8.29 -15.72 -22.30
N VAL A 64 8.25 -14.93 -21.23
CA VAL A 64 7.03 -14.69 -20.45
C VAL A 64 6.09 -13.80 -21.27
N SER A 65 4.80 -14.14 -21.30
CA SER A 65 3.81 -13.37 -22.06
C SER A 65 3.56 -11.98 -21.45
N ASP A 66 3.26 -11.00 -22.30
CA ASP A 66 2.92 -9.63 -21.87
C ASP A 66 1.72 -9.59 -20.90
N LEU A 67 0.79 -10.55 -21.03
CA LEU A 67 -0.33 -10.72 -20.10
C LEU A 67 0.17 -11.03 -18.68
N VAL A 68 1.04 -12.03 -18.54
CA VAL A 68 1.58 -12.41 -17.23
C VAL A 68 2.44 -11.29 -16.67
N ILE A 69 3.24 -10.62 -17.49
CA ILE A 69 4.03 -9.44 -17.09
C ILE A 69 3.13 -8.31 -16.56
N GLY A 70 2.04 -8.00 -17.27
CA GLY A 70 1.06 -7.00 -16.89
C GLY A 70 0.38 -7.31 -15.55
N LEU A 71 -0.05 -8.57 -15.38
CA LEU A 71 -0.72 -9.04 -14.16
C LEU A 71 0.19 -9.18 -12.95
N THR A 72 1.52 -9.24 -13.14
CA THR A 72 2.48 -9.49 -12.07
C THR A 72 3.48 -8.36 -11.90
N ILE A 73 4.46 -8.24 -12.79
CA ILE A 73 5.60 -7.32 -12.69
C ILE A 73 5.11 -5.87 -12.71
N VAL A 74 4.23 -5.52 -13.64
CA VAL A 74 3.72 -4.14 -13.76
C VAL A 74 2.81 -3.81 -12.59
N ALA A 75 1.89 -4.72 -12.23
CA ALA A 75 0.99 -4.55 -11.10
C ALA A 75 1.76 -4.31 -9.79
N VAL A 76 2.73 -5.17 -9.47
CA VAL A 76 3.61 -5.00 -8.30
C VAL A 76 4.44 -3.73 -8.44
N GLY A 77 4.92 -3.46 -9.65
CA GLY A 77 5.75 -2.32 -10.00
C GLY A 77 5.18 -0.97 -9.58
N THR A 78 3.89 -0.78 -9.79
CA THR A 78 3.20 0.46 -9.39
C THR A 78 3.09 0.65 -7.89
N SER A 79 3.16 -0.43 -7.11
CA SER A 79 3.09 -0.41 -5.64
C SER A 79 4.48 -0.45 -4.97
N LEU A 80 5.56 -0.48 -5.76
CA LEU A 80 6.93 -0.57 -5.24
C LEU A 80 7.34 0.66 -4.41
N PRO A 81 7.07 1.91 -4.83
CA PRO A 81 7.35 3.08 -4.00
C PRO A 81 6.69 2.98 -2.62
N GLU A 82 5.43 2.60 -2.58
CA GLU A 82 4.61 2.45 -1.39
C GLU A 82 5.16 1.33 -0.51
N LEU A 83 5.49 0.17 -1.10
CA LEU A 83 6.10 -0.94 -0.40
C LEU A 83 7.44 -0.53 0.23
N ALA A 84 8.31 0.15 -0.51
CA ALA A 84 9.60 0.60 -0.03
C ALA A 84 9.43 1.62 1.13
N SER A 85 8.52 2.58 0.98
CA SER A 85 8.20 3.56 2.04
C SER A 85 7.67 2.87 3.31
N SER A 86 6.73 1.93 3.17
CA SER A 86 6.17 1.17 4.30
C SER A 86 7.21 0.28 4.98
N ILE A 87 8.12 -0.36 4.23
CA ILE A 87 9.21 -1.16 4.81
C ILE A 87 10.18 -0.28 5.59
N LEU A 88 10.53 0.90 5.06
CA LEU A 88 11.42 1.83 5.75
C LEU A 88 10.80 2.37 7.04
N ALA A 89 9.54 2.77 7.02
CA ALA A 89 8.80 3.19 8.22
C ALA A 89 8.71 2.05 9.25
N ALA A 90 8.35 0.84 8.82
CA ALA A 90 8.31 -0.33 9.71
C ALA A 90 9.68 -0.67 10.32
N LYS A 91 10.78 -0.51 9.56
CA LYS A 91 12.15 -0.74 10.06
C LYS A 91 12.59 0.31 11.09
N LYS A 92 12.05 1.53 11.01
CA LYS A 92 12.27 2.60 12.00
C LYS A 92 11.39 2.46 13.25
N GLY A 93 10.48 1.49 13.28
CA GLY A 93 9.50 1.35 14.37
C GLY A 93 8.26 2.23 14.22
N GLU A 94 8.17 3.01 13.14
CA GLU A 94 7.06 3.91 12.78
C GLU A 94 5.91 3.11 12.15
N HIS A 95 5.37 2.15 12.91
CA HIS A 95 4.35 1.22 12.42
C HIS A 95 3.04 1.90 12.02
N ASP A 96 2.70 3.01 12.67
CA ASP A 96 1.49 3.78 12.39
C ASP A 96 1.59 4.48 11.03
N ILE A 97 2.78 5.01 10.69
CA ILE A 97 3.07 5.59 9.37
C ILE A 97 3.02 4.51 8.29
N ALA A 98 3.62 3.35 8.55
CA ALA A 98 3.60 2.23 7.60
C ALA A 98 2.16 1.75 7.30
N MET A 99 1.31 1.64 8.34
CA MET A 99 -0.09 1.24 8.22
C MET A 99 -0.93 2.33 7.53
N GLY A 100 -0.68 3.60 7.87
CA GLY A 100 -1.30 4.76 7.21
C GLY A 100 -1.03 4.79 5.71
N ASN A 101 0.20 4.50 5.29
CA ASN A 101 0.55 4.42 3.88
C ASN A 101 -0.21 3.31 3.13
N VAL A 102 -0.30 2.11 3.71
CA VAL A 102 -1.02 0.96 3.10
C VAL A 102 -2.52 1.24 2.99
N ILE A 103 -3.16 1.68 4.09
CA ILE A 103 -4.60 1.95 4.12
C ILE A 103 -4.93 3.14 3.21
N GLY A 104 -4.14 4.22 3.29
CA GLY A 104 -4.35 5.43 2.52
C GLY A 104 -4.25 5.19 1.02
N SER A 105 -3.22 4.47 0.57
CA SER A 105 -3.02 4.17 -0.85
C SER A 105 -4.12 3.29 -1.43
N ASN A 106 -4.56 2.25 -0.70
CA ASN A 106 -5.64 1.38 -1.13
C ASN A 106 -7.00 2.11 -1.18
N LEU A 107 -7.25 3.00 -0.22
CA LEU A 107 -8.45 3.82 -0.20
C LEU A 107 -8.44 4.81 -1.38
N PHE A 108 -7.31 5.47 -1.65
CA PHE A 108 -7.16 6.37 -2.78
C PHE A 108 -7.35 5.64 -4.12
N ASN A 109 -6.74 4.47 -4.30
CA ASN A 109 -6.89 3.68 -5.52
C ASN A 109 -8.35 3.23 -5.75
N SER A 110 -9.03 2.78 -4.69
CA SER A 110 -10.42 2.31 -4.81
C SER A 110 -11.41 3.46 -5.05
N THR A 111 -11.22 4.59 -4.38
CA THR A 111 -12.18 5.71 -4.42
C THR A 111 -11.87 6.73 -5.51
N ALA A 112 -10.63 7.20 -5.59
CA ALA A 112 -10.23 8.21 -6.56
C ALA A 112 -9.92 7.56 -7.91
N VAL A 113 -9.01 6.59 -7.98
CA VAL A 113 -8.58 6.04 -9.28
C VAL A 113 -9.73 5.29 -9.96
N VAL A 114 -10.27 4.25 -9.30
CA VAL A 114 -11.37 3.45 -9.87
C VAL A 114 -12.68 4.24 -9.92
N GLY A 115 -13.01 4.99 -8.86
CA GLY A 115 -14.27 5.75 -8.80
C GLY A 115 -14.35 6.87 -9.85
N VAL A 116 -13.27 7.63 -10.07
CA VAL A 116 -13.24 8.66 -11.13
C VAL A 116 -13.21 8.00 -12.51
N ALA A 117 -12.44 6.94 -12.71
CA ALA A 117 -12.43 6.23 -13.99
C ALA A 117 -13.82 5.70 -14.37
N GLY A 118 -14.53 5.09 -13.43
CA GLY A 118 -15.91 4.61 -13.62
C GLY A 118 -16.93 5.73 -13.84
N ALA A 119 -16.73 6.90 -13.22
CA ALA A 119 -17.58 8.07 -13.43
C ALA A 119 -17.40 8.69 -14.83
N ILE A 120 -16.16 8.71 -15.35
CA ILE A 120 -15.85 9.24 -16.69
C ILE A 120 -16.30 8.26 -17.78
N LYS A 121 -15.98 6.98 -17.62
CA LYS A 121 -16.30 5.94 -18.60
C LYS A 121 -16.82 4.70 -17.87
N PRO A 122 -18.14 4.52 -17.78
CA PRO A 122 -18.71 3.30 -17.23
C PRO A 122 -18.24 2.08 -18.03
N PHE A 123 -17.83 1.03 -17.31
CA PHE A 123 -17.38 -0.24 -17.89
C PHE A 123 -18.15 -1.40 -17.27
N THR A 124 -18.38 -2.45 -18.05
CA THR A 124 -18.98 -3.69 -17.57
C THR A 124 -17.92 -4.55 -16.89
N ILE A 125 -18.23 -5.08 -15.72
CA ILE A 125 -17.34 -5.96 -14.95
C ILE A 125 -17.73 -7.40 -15.24
N ASP A 126 -16.73 -8.26 -15.47
CA ASP A 126 -16.93 -9.69 -15.65
C ASP A 126 -17.47 -10.34 -14.34
N ASP A 127 -18.38 -11.30 -14.46
CA ASP A 127 -18.95 -12.03 -13.31
C ASP A 127 -17.84 -12.77 -12.54
N LEU A 128 -16.78 -13.23 -13.21
CA LEU A 128 -15.63 -13.85 -12.55
C LEU A 128 -14.92 -12.88 -11.61
N VAL A 129 -14.74 -11.62 -12.02
CA VAL A 129 -14.10 -10.57 -11.21
C VAL A 129 -14.97 -10.21 -10.00
N LEU A 130 -16.29 -10.13 -10.18
CA LEU A 130 -17.24 -9.85 -9.10
C LEU A 130 -17.26 -10.95 -8.04
N ARG A 131 -17.26 -12.21 -8.44
CA ARG A 131 -17.39 -13.34 -7.50
C ARG A 131 -16.07 -13.74 -6.85
N ARG A 132 -14.96 -13.67 -7.59
CA ARG A 132 -13.64 -14.10 -7.10
C ARG A 132 -12.85 -12.92 -6.54
N ASP A 133 -12.56 -11.92 -7.37
CA ASP A 133 -11.56 -10.91 -7.05
C ASP A 133 -12.10 -9.92 -6.00
N MET A 134 -13.32 -9.42 -6.20
CA MET A 134 -13.98 -8.52 -5.23
C MET A 134 -14.20 -9.19 -3.87
N LEU A 135 -14.57 -10.48 -3.86
CA LEU A 135 -14.79 -11.22 -2.62
C LEU A 135 -13.48 -11.41 -1.85
N VAL A 136 -12.41 -11.86 -2.53
CA VAL A 136 -11.08 -12.01 -1.91
C VAL A 136 -10.56 -10.68 -1.38
N MET A 137 -10.64 -9.59 -2.16
CA MET A 137 -10.19 -8.26 -1.73
C MET A 137 -11.00 -7.72 -0.55
N THR A 138 -12.31 -7.99 -0.51
CA THR A 138 -13.17 -7.62 0.63
C THR A 138 -12.76 -8.39 1.89
N LEU A 139 -12.56 -9.71 1.80
CA LEU A 139 -12.13 -10.53 2.93
C LEU A 139 -10.75 -10.11 3.45
N LEU A 140 -9.80 -9.80 2.56
CA LEU A 140 -8.48 -9.31 2.94
C LEU A 140 -8.57 -7.95 3.63
N THR A 141 -9.41 -7.03 3.12
CA THR A 141 -9.62 -5.72 3.72
C THR A 141 -10.24 -5.83 5.12
N ILE A 142 -11.25 -6.69 5.29
CA ILE A 142 -11.87 -6.97 6.59
C ILE A 142 -10.84 -7.59 7.55
N SER A 143 -10.03 -8.54 7.07
CA SER A 143 -9.00 -9.20 7.88
C SER A 143 -7.96 -8.19 8.37
N LEU A 144 -7.47 -7.31 7.48
CA LEU A 144 -6.57 -6.22 7.82
C LEU A 144 -7.19 -5.25 8.83
N PHE A 145 -8.48 -4.93 8.68
CA PHE A 145 -9.20 -4.10 9.64
C PHE A 145 -9.30 -4.78 11.01
N ILE A 146 -9.63 -6.07 11.07
CA ILE A 146 -9.75 -6.82 12.33
C ILE A 146 -8.41 -6.90 13.06
N ILE A 147 -7.33 -7.19 12.32
CA ILE A 147 -5.96 -7.27 12.86
C ILE A 147 -5.49 -5.88 13.32
N GLY A 148 -5.71 -4.86 12.49
CA GLY A 148 -5.26 -3.49 12.74
C GLY A 148 -6.06 -2.73 13.81
N TYR A 149 -7.33 -3.05 14.01
CA TYR A 149 -8.18 -2.37 14.99
C TYR A 149 -7.92 -2.83 16.44
N GLY A 150 -7.46 -4.07 16.63
CA GLY A 150 -7.08 -4.56 17.95
C GLY A 150 -8.27 -4.67 18.93
N PHE A 151 -9.17 -5.62 18.70
CA PHE A 151 -10.35 -5.86 19.57
C PHE A 151 -10.04 -6.20 21.04
N ARG A 152 -8.78 -6.49 21.37
CA ARG A 152 -8.37 -6.74 22.76
C ARG A 152 -8.02 -5.43 23.45
N LYS A 153 -8.79 -5.11 24.50
CA LYS A 153 -8.71 -3.92 25.37
C LYS A 153 -7.30 -3.52 25.90
N ASN A 154 -6.29 -4.38 25.72
CA ASN A 154 -4.90 -4.18 26.17
C ASN A 154 -3.83 -4.40 25.09
N ARG A 155 -4.19 -4.49 23.80
CA ARG A 155 -3.21 -4.57 22.69
C ARG A 155 -3.51 -3.49 21.67
N GLN A 156 -2.55 -2.58 21.46
CA GLN A 156 -2.52 -1.75 20.27
C GLN A 156 -2.54 -2.70 19.05
N GLY A 157 -3.50 -2.51 18.15
CA GLY A 157 -3.61 -3.32 16.93
C GLY A 157 -2.32 -3.18 16.12
N ARG A 158 -1.63 -4.29 15.92
CA ARG A 158 -0.35 -4.34 15.20
C ARG A 158 -0.31 -5.63 14.42
N VAL A 159 0.08 -5.54 13.15
CA VAL A 159 0.30 -6.73 12.30
C VAL A 159 1.56 -7.44 12.79
N ASN A 160 1.39 -8.60 13.40
CA ASN A 160 2.50 -9.42 13.86
C ASN A 160 3.12 -10.23 12.70
N ARG A 161 4.29 -10.83 12.92
CA ARG A 161 4.98 -11.62 11.88
C ARG A 161 4.16 -12.80 11.37
N PHE A 162 3.36 -13.45 12.21
CA PHE A 162 2.51 -14.57 11.81
C PHE A 162 1.32 -14.11 10.94
N GLU A 163 0.66 -13.02 11.34
CA GLU A 163 -0.41 -12.38 10.59
C GLU A 163 0.09 -11.88 9.23
N GLY A 164 1.23 -11.20 9.21
CA GLY A 164 1.89 -10.76 7.96
C GLY A 164 2.29 -11.93 7.06
N THR A 165 2.81 -13.02 7.63
CA THR A 165 3.14 -14.24 6.86
C THR A 165 1.87 -14.87 6.28
N GLY A 166 0.77 -14.93 7.06
CA GLY A 166 -0.52 -15.41 6.56
C GLY A 166 -1.04 -14.58 5.39
N LEU A 167 -0.97 -13.24 5.50
CA LEU A 167 -1.35 -12.33 4.42
C LEU A 167 -0.48 -12.53 3.17
N LEU A 168 0.83 -12.72 3.32
CA LEU A 168 1.73 -13.02 2.20
C LEU A 168 1.43 -14.36 1.52
N ILE A 169 1.09 -15.40 2.30
CA ILE A 169 0.69 -16.70 1.75
C ILE A 169 -0.60 -16.55 0.93
N VAL A 170 -1.61 -15.84 1.45
CA VAL A 170 -2.86 -15.60 0.72
C VAL A 170 -2.59 -14.81 -0.56
N TYR A 171 -1.72 -13.79 -0.52
CA TYR A 171 -1.31 -13.03 -1.70
C TYR A 171 -0.62 -13.91 -2.75
N ALA A 172 0.29 -14.80 -2.34
CA ALA A 172 0.97 -15.72 -3.25
C ALA A 172 -0.01 -16.72 -3.88
N ILE A 173 -0.91 -17.30 -3.10
CA ILE A 173 -1.96 -18.22 -3.59
C ILE A 173 -2.86 -17.50 -4.59
N TYR A 174 -3.34 -16.30 -4.25
CA TYR A 174 -4.20 -15.50 -5.13
C TYR A 174 -3.51 -15.18 -6.45
N THR A 175 -2.25 -14.74 -6.41
CA THR A 175 -1.46 -14.44 -7.62
C THR A 175 -1.27 -15.69 -8.49
N ILE A 176 -0.99 -16.84 -7.90
CA ILE A 176 -0.86 -18.11 -8.65
C ILE A 176 -2.19 -18.50 -9.31
N ILE A 177 -3.30 -18.38 -8.58
CA ILE A 177 -4.64 -18.67 -9.12
C ILE A 177 -4.92 -17.72 -10.29
N LEU A 178 -4.65 -16.42 -10.12
CA LEU A 178 -4.85 -15.40 -11.14
C LEU A 178 -4.07 -15.73 -12.41
N ILE A 179 -2.77 -16.06 -12.29
CA ILE A 179 -1.94 -16.43 -13.45
C ILE A 179 -2.44 -17.70 -14.15
N ARG A 180 -2.97 -18.68 -13.41
CA ARG A 180 -3.48 -19.94 -14.00
C ARG A 180 -4.85 -19.81 -14.66
N THR A 181 -5.60 -18.77 -14.32
CA THR A 181 -6.96 -18.54 -14.83
C THR A 181 -7.05 -17.36 -15.79
N ALA A 182 -5.95 -16.62 -15.99
CA ALA A 182 -5.76 -15.64 -17.04
C ALA A 182 -5.33 -16.33 -18.34
#